data_AF-A0A1F4KFW2-F1
#
_entry.id   AF-A0A1F4KFW2-F1
#
_cell.length_a   1.000
_cell.length_b   1.000
_cell.length_c   1.000
_cell.angle_alpha   90.00
_cell.angle_beta   90.00
_cell.angle_gamma   90.00
#
_symmetry.space_group_name_H-M   'P 1'
#
loop_
_entity.id
_entity.type
_entity.pdbx_description
1 polymer ?
#
loop_
_entity_poly.entity_id
_entity_poly.type
_entity_poly.pdbx_seq_one_letter_code
_entity_poly.pdbx_strand_id
1 'polypeptide(L)'
;MFVLFEEAGKFMAGRVLSEAESSAQVELDSGKRVKVKAANILLRFEKPSPAQMLAAAQAVSQTIELELAWEFSPDEEFGFADLARDYFSANATLDQQAGMLVRLFEAPHYFRRAGKGRFRKAPADIIAQALAAIEKKKQIVLQIAQWAGELGAGQCPEPIREQLYKILFKPDKNAPEYKAVVEASRATHTAPLDLLQKAGAIASPYQFHWKRFLLENFPKGTGFPNLAAPAIADELPLATVQAFSIDDSATTEIDDALSVQGLGSGTVTVGIHIAAPALAVLPGSPIDQLGRARLSTVYMPGYKVTMLPDAVVQTYTLMEGRDCPSVSLYVTFDEATLEIRGSETRLERVPIAHNLRHDQLDTTVTVPWLEDSSFQHENEPQPLPALRKQLSFLYQLANNLKAKREIVRGKPETFNRPDYNFRLVRESTEAQGTEPFGHEEVQISTRQRGAPLDLIVAEAMILANSTWGNWMAELGVPGIYR
;
A
#
# COMPACT_ATOMS: atom_id res chain seq x y z
N MET A 1 -37.88 -41.23 42.93
CA MET A 1 -37.86 -39.78 42.68
C MET A 1 -36.69 -39.42 41.77
N PHE A 2 -36.99 -38.64 40.74
CA PHE A 2 -36.07 -38.08 39.75
C PHE A 2 -36.01 -36.56 39.90
N VAL A 3 -34.93 -35.95 39.41
CA VAL A 3 -34.73 -34.50 39.40
C VAL A 3 -34.23 -34.01 38.06
N LEU A 4 -34.72 -32.83 37.64
CA LEU A 4 -34.16 -32.03 36.55
C LEU A 4 -33.33 -30.91 37.18
N PHE A 5 -32.11 -30.70 36.73
CA PHE A 5 -31.20 -29.72 37.30
C PHE A 5 -30.32 -29.07 36.22
N GLU A 6 -29.73 -27.92 36.54
CA GLU A 6 -28.76 -27.24 35.68
C GLU A 6 -27.33 -27.45 36.18
N GLU A 7 -26.46 -27.94 35.31
CA GLU A 7 -25.02 -28.09 35.56
C GLU A 7 -24.22 -27.52 34.38
N ALA A 8 -23.29 -26.60 34.66
CA ALA A 8 -22.45 -25.93 33.65
C ALA A 8 -23.22 -25.36 32.43
N GLY A 9 -24.43 -24.85 32.64
CA GLY A 9 -25.27 -24.28 31.57
C GLY A 9 -25.97 -25.31 30.69
N LYS A 10 -26.06 -26.57 31.13
CA LYS A 10 -26.86 -27.62 30.48
C LYS A 10 -27.89 -28.18 31.45
N PHE A 11 -29.06 -28.55 30.92
CA PHE A 11 -30.08 -29.26 31.68
C PHE A 11 -29.82 -30.76 31.66
N MET A 12 -29.84 -31.36 32.84
CA MET A 12 -29.63 -32.78 33.04
C MET A 12 -30.71 -33.33 33.96
N ALA A 13 -31.04 -34.60 33.79
CA ALA A 13 -32.00 -35.28 34.64
C ALA A 13 -31.44 -36.62 35.13
N GLY A 14 -31.82 -37.03 36.34
CA GLY A 14 -31.36 -38.28 36.92
C GLY A 14 -32.12 -38.71 38.17
N ARG A 15 -31.77 -39.88 38.71
CA ARG A 15 -32.38 -40.48 39.90
C ARG A 15 -31.69 -40.02 41.18
N VAL A 16 -32.47 -39.57 42.16
CA VAL A 16 -31.94 -39.24 43.48
C VAL A 16 -31.57 -40.52 44.22
N LEU A 17 -30.29 -40.64 44.62
CA LEU A 17 -29.76 -41.74 45.42
C LEU A 17 -29.79 -41.43 46.91
N SER A 18 -29.37 -40.22 47.28
CA SER A 18 -29.40 -39.72 48.65
C SER A 18 -29.51 -38.20 48.66
N GLU A 19 -30.05 -37.64 49.73
CA GLU A 19 -30.31 -36.22 49.85
C GLU A 19 -29.84 -35.70 51.21
N ALA A 20 -29.16 -34.56 51.17
CA ALA A 20 -28.70 -33.80 52.32
C ALA A 20 -29.24 -32.37 52.22
N GLU A 21 -29.20 -31.64 53.33
CA GLU A 21 -29.83 -30.32 53.49
C GLU A 21 -29.46 -29.31 52.36
N SER A 22 -28.22 -29.35 51.87
CA SER A 22 -27.73 -28.44 50.82
C SER A 22 -27.47 -29.09 49.46
N SER A 23 -27.66 -30.42 49.29
CA SER A 23 -27.33 -31.13 48.05
C SER A 23 -27.94 -32.52 47.94
N ALA A 24 -28.18 -32.99 46.72
CA ALA A 24 -28.57 -34.37 46.42
C ALA A 24 -27.46 -35.11 45.64
N GLN A 25 -27.31 -36.41 45.88
CA GLN A 25 -26.55 -37.32 45.02
C GLN A 25 -27.50 -37.87 43.94
N VAL A 26 -27.18 -37.60 42.69
CA VAL A 26 -28.02 -37.95 41.53
C VAL A 26 -27.26 -38.88 40.60
N GLU A 27 -27.89 -39.99 40.22
CA GLU A 27 -27.38 -40.94 39.21
C GLU A 27 -28.01 -40.62 37.85
N LEU A 28 -27.17 -40.37 36.86
CA LEU A 28 -27.56 -40.12 35.47
C LEU A 28 -27.80 -41.44 34.74
N ASP A 29 -28.50 -41.39 33.60
CA ASP A 29 -28.72 -42.57 32.74
C ASP A 29 -27.42 -43.23 32.25
N SER A 30 -26.29 -42.49 32.25
CA SER A 30 -24.96 -43.04 31.95
C SER A 30 -24.35 -43.86 33.09
N GLY A 31 -25.03 -43.98 34.23
CA GLY A 31 -24.51 -44.57 35.47
C GLY A 31 -23.57 -43.64 36.26
N LYS A 32 -23.28 -42.44 35.74
CA LYS A 32 -22.45 -41.45 36.42
C LYS A 32 -23.22 -40.84 37.60
N ARG A 33 -22.56 -40.76 38.76
CA ARG A 33 -23.08 -40.11 39.96
C ARG A 33 -22.53 -38.69 40.08
N VAL A 34 -23.41 -37.74 40.33
CA VAL A 34 -23.11 -36.31 40.46
C VAL A 34 -23.74 -35.74 41.71
N LYS A 35 -22.99 -34.89 42.42
CA LYS A 35 -23.48 -34.14 43.59
C LYS A 35 -24.08 -32.82 43.11
N VAL A 36 -25.39 -32.70 43.18
CA VAL A 36 -26.15 -31.54 42.74
C VAL A 36 -26.50 -30.68 43.94
N LYS A 37 -26.14 -29.38 43.92
CA LYS A 37 -26.57 -28.44 44.97
C LYS A 37 -28.09 -28.27 44.92
N ALA A 38 -28.75 -28.15 46.08
CA ALA A 38 -30.20 -28.02 46.13
C ALA A 38 -30.73 -26.86 45.27
N ALA A 39 -30.02 -25.72 45.25
CA ALA A 39 -30.34 -24.55 44.45
C ALA A 39 -30.27 -24.77 42.92
N ASN A 40 -29.63 -25.84 42.44
CA ASN A 40 -29.55 -26.16 41.02
C ASN A 40 -30.67 -27.12 40.57
N ILE A 41 -31.44 -27.69 41.50
CA ILE A 41 -32.56 -28.58 41.20
C ILE A 41 -33.76 -27.71 40.78
N LEU A 42 -34.25 -27.93 39.58
CA LEU A 42 -35.30 -27.13 38.94
C LEU A 42 -36.66 -27.81 39.02
N LEU A 43 -36.73 -29.13 38.81
CA LEU A 43 -37.96 -29.92 38.95
C LEU A 43 -37.69 -31.24 39.69
N ARG A 44 -38.72 -31.74 40.38
CA ARG A 44 -38.76 -33.08 40.98
C ARG A 44 -39.94 -33.84 40.41
N PHE A 45 -39.74 -35.11 40.06
CA PHE A 45 -40.77 -35.93 39.41
C PHE A 45 -40.59 -37.42 39.70
N GLU A 46 -41.63 -38.23 39.48
CA GLU A 46 -41.56 -39.70 39.66
C GLU A 46 -41.62 -40.48 38.36
N LYS A 47 -42.29 -39.90 37.35
CA LYS A 47 -42.43 -40.39 35.98
C LYS A 47 -42.54 -39.17 35.04
N PRO A 48 -42.19 -39.26 33.74
CA PRO A 48 -41.56 -40.40 33.05
C PRO A 48 -40.09 -40.60 33.45
N SER A 49 -39.33 -41.46 32.74
CA SER A 49 -37.89 -41.60 33.02
C SER A 49 -37.13 -40.29 32.71
N PRO A 50 -35.96 -40.04 33.32
CA PRO A 50 -35.17 -38.83 33.04
C PRO A 50 -34.88 -38.55 31.56
N ALA A 51 -34.52 -39.56 30.77
CA ALA A 51 -34.31 -39.38 29.34
C ALA A 51 -35.60 -39.05 28.58
N GLN A 52 -36.72 -39.70 28.93
CA GLN A 52 -38.02 -39.40 28.34
C GLN A 52 -38.47 -37.98 28.66
N MET A 53 -38.25 -37.52 29.91
CA MET A 53 -38.54 -36.16 30.36
C MET A 53 -37.76 -35.12 29.55
N LEU A 54 -36.45 -35.32 29.35
CA LEU A 54 -35.62 -34.40 28.57
C LEU A 54 -36.02 -34.38 27.09
N ALA A 55 -36.32 -35.54 26.51
CA ALA A 55 -36.79 -35.62 25.13
C ALA A 55 -38.16 -34.94 24.94
N ALA A 56 -39.09 -35.14 25.88
CA ALA A 56 -40.40 -34.48 25.88
C ALA A 56 -40.26 -32.97 26.05
N ALA A 57 -39.41 -32.51 26.97
CA ALA A 57 -39.12 -31.10 27.16
C ALA A 57 -38.57 -30.45 25.88
N GLN A 58 -37.64 -31.10 25.17
CA GLN A 58 -37.13 -30.58 23.89
C GLN A 58 -38.26 -30.52 22.85
N ALA A 59 -39.08 -31.57 22.72
CA ALA A 59 -40.19 -31.57 21.77
C ALA A 59 -41.19 -30.45 22.05
N VAL A 60 -41.60 -30.26 23.31
CA VAL A 60 -42.52 -29.18 23.71
C VAL A 60 -41.88 -27.80 23.54
N SER A 61 -40.57 -27.65 23.76
CA SER A 61 -39.90 -26.35 23.57
C SER A 61 -40.06 -25.81 22.13
N GLN A 62 -40.10 -26.69 21.13
CA GLN A 62 -40.26 -26.32 19.73
C GLN A 62 -41.69 -25.91 19.38
N THR A 63 -42.68 -26.25 20.22
CA THR A 63 -44.09 -25.83 20.02
C THR A 63 -44.40 -24.50 20.69
N ILE A 64 -43.45 -23.89 21.40
CA ILE A 64 -43.65 -22.61 22.11
C ILE A 64 -43.23 -21.44 21.21
N GLU A 65 -44.19 -20.57 20.91
CA GLU A 65 -43.99 -19.33 20.19
C GLU A 65 -43.37 -18.29 21.11
N LEU A 66 -42.20 -17.76 20.75
CA LEU A 66 -41.42 -16.86 21.62
C LEU A 66 -42.12 -15.52 21.84
N GLU A 67 -42.73 -14.96 20.80
CA GLU A 67 -43.44 -13.68 20.88
C GLU A 67 -44.63 -13.79 21.85
N LEU A 68 -45.42 -14.86 21.73
CA LEU A 68 -46.55 -15.11 22.60
C LEU A 68 -46.10 -15.40 24.04
N ALA A 69 -45.07 -16.23 24.23
CA ALA A 69 -44.48 -16.47 25.55
C ALA A 69 -43.94 -15.19 26.20
N TRP A 70 -43.39 -14.28 25.40
CA TRP A 70 -42.90 -12.98 25.86
C TRP A 70 -44.05 -12.04 26.24
N GLU A 71 -45.13 -12.03 25.46
CA GLU A 71 -46.33 -11.22 25.73
C GLU A 71 -47.00 -11.62 27.05
N PHE A 72 -47.11 -12.93 27.32
CA PHE A 72 -47.63 -13.46 28.58
C PHE A 72 -46.66 -13.38 29.77
N SER A 73 -45.40 -12.98 29.53
CA SER A 73 -44.42 -12.89 30.62
C SER A 73 -44.61 -11.63 31.47
N PRO A 74 -44.52 -11.74 32.81
CA PRO A 74 -44.47 -10.58 33.70
C PRO A 74 -43.28 -9.64 33.41
N ASP A 75 -43.42 -8.36 33.79
CA ASP A 75 -42.32 -7.38 33.74
C ASP A 75 -41.26 -7.61 34.85
N GLU A 76 -41.69 -8.23 35.94
CA GLU A 76 -40.85 -8.66 37.06
C GLU A 76 -40.20 -10.03 36.81
N GLU A 77 -39.40 -10.51 37.76
CA GLU A 77 -38.78 -11.83 37.70
C GLU A 77 -39.81 -12.94 37.87
N PHE A 78 -39.85 -13.90 36.94
CA PHE A 78 -40.81 -15.01 36.94
C PHE A 78 -40.11 -16.37 36.87
N GLY A 79 -40.81 -17.40 37.34
CA GLY A 79 -40.38 -18.80 37.25
C GLY A 79 -40.87 -19.45 35.95
N PHE A 80 -40.09 -20.37 35.38
CA PHE A 80 -40.49 -21.09 34.16
C PHE A 80 -41.80 -21.89 34.32
N ALA A 81 -42.06 -22.41 35.52
CA ALA A 81 -43.26 -23.21 35.79
C ALA A 81 -44.52 -22.33 35.84
N ASP A 82 -44.39 -21.09 36.32
CA ASP A 82 -45.50 -20.14 36.40
C ASP A 82 -45.89 -19.68 34.99
N LEU A 83 -44.90 -19.28 34.18
CA LEU A 83 -45.15 -18.93 32.78
C LEU A 83 -45.69 -20.12 31.96
N ALA A 84 -45.26 -21.35 32.26
CA ALA A 84 -45.83 -22.53 31.60
C ALA A 84 -47.33 -22.69 31.91
N ARG A 85 -47.77 -22.35 33.13
CA ARG A 85 -49.20 -22.39 33.49
C ARG A 85 -49.99 -21.30 32.78
N ASP A 86 -49.41 -20.12 32.64
CA ASP A 86 -50.05 -19.01 31.93
C ASP A 86 -50.13 -19.26 30.42
N TYR A 87 -49.08 -19.84 29.83
CA TYR A 87 -48.99 -20.11 28.39
C TYR A 87 -49.82 -21.31 27.93
N PHE A 88 -49.79 -22.44 28.67
CA PHE A 88 -50.48 -23.67 28.26
C PHE A 88 -51.85 -23.82 28.93
N SER A 89 -51.87 -23.89 30.26
CA SER A 89 -53.07 -23.99 31.09
C SER A 89 -52.68 -24.01 32.58
N ALA A 90 -53.61 -23.68 33.48
CA ALA A 90 -53.39 -23.74 34.93
C ALA A 90 -52.85 -25.11 35.42
N ASN A 91 -53.11 -26.20 34.68
CA ASN A 91 -52.65 -27.56 34.96
C ASN A 91 -51.47 -27.98 34.07
N ALA A 92 -50.59 -27.05 33.68
CA ALA A 92 -49.46 -27.33 32.81
C ALA A 92 -48.64 -28.54 33.29
N THR A 93 -48.48 -29.52 32.41
CA THR A 93 -47.81 -30.78 32.74
C THR A 93 -46.33 -30.57 33.03
N LEU A 94 -45.68 -31.54 33.66
CA LEU A 94 -44.24 -31.47 33.90
C LEU A 94 -43.43 -31.32 32.60
N ASP A 95 -43.85 -32.00 31.53
CA ASP A 95 -43.23 -31.88 30.20
C ASP A 95 -43.37 -30.46 29.65
N GLN A 96 -44.53 -29.80 29.87
CA GLN A 96 -44.76 -28.40 29.48
C GLN A 96 -43.94 -27.42 30.30
N GLN A 97 -43.82 -27.64 31.61
CA GLN A 97 -42.97 -26.82 32.47
C GLN A 97 -41.49 -26.94 32.08
N ALA A 98 -41.00 -28.16 31.85
CA ALA A 98 -39.63 -28.36 31.40
C ALA A 98 -39.40 -27.85 29.96
N GLY A 99 -40.39 -27.98 29.07
CA GLY A 99 -40.33 -27.41 27.73
C GLY A 99 -40.25 -25.88 27.72
N MET A 100 -41.01 -25.22 28.59
CA MET A 100 -40.91 -23.78 28.82
C MET A 100 -39.52 -23.40 29.33
N LEU A 101 -39.00 -24.11 30.34
CA LEU A 101 -37.65 -23.89 30.84
C LEU A 101 -36.59 -23.96 29.73
N VAL A 102 -36.65 -25.00 28.88
CA VAL A 102 -35.74 -25.16 27.73
C VAL A 102 -35.88 -23.99 26.76
N ARG A 103 -37.11 -23.63 26.38
CA ARG A 103 -37.38 -22.56 25.41
C ARG A 103 -36.86 -21.20 25.87
N LEU A 104 -37.12 -20.83 27.13
CA LEU A 104 -36.63 -19.57 27.71
C LEU A 104 -35.11 -19.53 27.72
N PHE A 105 -34.46 -20.67 27.98
CA PHE A 105 -33.01 -20.76 28.05
C PHE A 105 -32.32 -20.64 26.69
N GLU A 106 -32.94 -21.15 25.63
CA GLU A 106 -32.47 -21.10 24.24
C GLU A 106 -32.68 -19.72 23.58
N ALA A 107 -33.50 -18.84 24.17
CA ALA A 107 -33.84 -17.53 23.63
C ALA A 107 -33.39 -16.35 24.52
N PRO A 108 -32.07 -16.15 24.75
CA PRO A 108 -31.55 -15.12 25.66
C PRO A 108 -31.82 -13.68 25.21
N HIS A 109 -32.20 -13.48 23.95
CA HIS A 109 -32.60 -12.19 23.39
C HIS A 109 -34.02 -11.79 23.81
N TYR A 110 -34.91 -12.76 24.08
CA TYR A 110 -36.23 -12.54 24.67
C TYR A 110 -36.20 -12.62 26.19
N PHE A 111 -35.41 -13.52 26.77
CA PHE A 111 -35.45 -13.83 28.21
C PHE A 111 -34.06 -13.82 28.83
N ARG A 112 -33.84 -12.86 29.74
CA ARG A 112 -32.59 -12.75 30.51
C ARG A 112 -32.67 -13.64 31.75
N ARG A 113 -31.58 -14.30 32.09
CA ARG A 113 -31.48 -15.13 33.30
C ARG A 113 -31.39 -14.24 34.53
N ALA A 114 -32.28 -14.44 35.50
CA ALA A 114 -32.30 -13.73 36.79
C ALA A 114 -31.95 -14.65 37.98
N GLY A 115 -31.87 -15.96 37.75
CA GLY A 115 -31.51 -16.95 38.75
C GLY A 115 -31.64 -18.37 38.18
N LYS A 116 -31.54 -19.38 39.04
CA LYS A 116 -31.77 -20.78 38.64
C LYS A 116 -33.26 -21.01 38.42
N GLY A 117 -33.64 -21.27 37.15
CA GLY A 117 -35.04 -21.40 36.75
C GLY A 117 -35.83 -20.08 36.79
N ARG A 118 -35.15 -18.93 36.89
CA ARG A 118 -35.81 -17.63 36.93
C ARG A 118 -35.35 -16.73 35.80
N PHE A 119 -36.30 -16.02 35.23
CA PHE A 119 -36.13 -15.24 34.02
C PHE A 119 -36.77 -13.87 34.17
N ARG A 120 -36.29 -12.93 33.37
CA ARG A 120 -36.91 -11.63 33.17
C ARG A 120 -37.02 -11.38 31.68
N LYS A 121 -38.17 -10.92 31.22
CA LYS A 121 -38.36 -10.62 29.81
C LYS A 121 -37.53 -9.39 29.40
N ALA A 122 -36.99 -9.43 28.20
CA ALA A 122 -36.24 -8.31 27.64
C ALA A 122 -37.21 -7.19 27.22
N PRO A 123 -36.79 -5.91 27.31
CA PRO A 123 -37.56 -4.79 26.75
C PRO A 123 -37.77 -4.93 25.24
N ALA A 124 -38.90 -4.41 24.73
CA ALA A 124 -39.29 -4.55 23.33
C ALA A 124 -38.29 -3.92 22.34
N ASP A 125 -37.69 -2.79 22.71
CA ASP A 125 -36.63 -2.12 21.93
C ASP A 125 -35.38 -2.98 21.82
N ILE A 126 -34.98 -3.66 22.89
CA ILE A 126 -33.85 -4.59 22.90
C ILE A 126 -34.14 -5.82 22.03
N ILE A 127 -35.37 -6.35 22.09
CA ILE A 127 -35.78 -7.49 21.24
C ILE A 127 -35.75 -7.08 19.78
N ALA A 128 -36.34 -5.93 19.43
CA ALA A 128 -36.32 -5.42 18.06
C ALA A 128 -34.89 -5.26 17.52
N GLN A 129 -33.98 -4.69 18.32
CA GLN A 129 -32.56 -4.57 17.95
C GLN A 129 -31.87 -5.94 17.80
N ALA A 130 -32.15 -6.90 18.70
CA ALA A 130 -31.57 -8.23 18.64
C ALA A 130 -32.06 -9.02 17.42
N LEU A 131 -33.36 -8.99 17.13
CA LEU A 131 -33.95 -9.62 15.95
C LEU A 131 -33.40 -8.99 14.66
N ALA A 132 -33.32 -7.65 14.59
CA ALA A 132 -32.72 -6.97 13.45
C ALA A 132 -31.24 -7.36 13.25
N ALA A 133 -30.47 -7.51 14.34
CA ALA A 133 -29.08 -7.96 14.26
C ALA A 133 -28.96 -9.42 13.82
N ILE A 134 -29.84 -10.31 14.27
CA ILE A 134 -29.90 -11.71 13.85
C ILE A 134 -30.23 -11.81 12.35
N GLU A 135 -31.25 -11.08 11.90
CA GLU A 135 -31.64 -11.07 10.49
C GLU A 135 -30.53 -10.47 9.62
N LYS A 136 -29.93 -9.34 10.04
CA LYS A 136 -28.76 -8.76 9.35
C LYS A 136 -27.60 -9.77 9.24
N LYS A 137 -27.31 -10.51 10.31
CA LYS A 137 -26.27 -11.54 10.30
C LYS A 137 -26.61 -12.68 9.33
N LYS A 138 -27.88 -13.11 9.27
CA LYS A 138 -28.36 -14.11 8.34
C LYS A 138 -28.21 -13.64 6.89
N GLN A 139 -28.60 -12.39 6.59
CA GLN A 139 -28.44 -11.79 5.26
C GLN A 139 -26.96 -11.71 4.84
N ILE A 140 -26.06 -11.32 5.74
CA ILE A 140 -24.61 -11.30 5.46
C ILE A 140 -24.11 -12.70 5.13
N VAL A 141 -24.53 -13.74 5.86
CA VAL A 141 -24.12 -15.13 5.57
C VAL A 141 -24.62 -15.59 4.20
N LEU A 142 -25.87 -15.27 3.85
CA LEU A 142 -26.40 -15.55 2.51
C LEU A 142 -25.62 -14.82 1.42
N GLN A 143 -25.30 -13.54 1.66
CA GLN A 143 -24.52 -12.73 0.72
C GLN A 143 -23.11 -13.29 0.50
N ILE A 144 -22.44 -13.74 1.56
CA ILE A 144 -21.12 -14.39 1.49
C ILE A 144 -21.20 -15.65 0.64
N ALA A 145 -22.19 -16.51 0.89
CA ALA A 145 -22.38 -17.75 0.13
C ALA A 145 -22.70 -17.47 -1.35
N GLN A 146 -23.53 -16.46 -1.64
CA GLN A 146 -23.83 -16.02 -3.00
C GLN A 146 -22.55 -15.59 -3.73
N TRP A 147 -21.79 -14.66 -3.15
CA TRP A 147 -20.55 -14.17 -3.74
C TRP A 147 -19.51 -15.27 -3.91
N ALA A 148 -19.43 -16.21 -2.95
CA ALA A 148 -18.54 -17.35 -3.06
C ALA A 148 -18.92 -18.26 -4.25
N GLY A 149 -20.23 -18.46 -4.48
CA GLY A 149 -20.75 -19.17 -5.64
C GLY A 149 -20.44 -18.48 -6.97
N GLU A 150 -20.65 -17.16 -7.05
CA GLU A 150 -20.32 -16.35 -8.24
C GLU A 150 -18.82 -16.43 -8.57
N LEU A 151 -17.95 -16.29 -7.56
CA LEU A 151 -16.50 -16.44 -7.74
C LEU A 151 -16.13 -17.84 -8.25
N GLY A 152 -16.73 -18.88 -7.68
CA GLY A 152 -16.52 -20.27 -8.11
C GLY A 152 -17.00 -20.52 -9.55
N ALA A 153 -18.01 -19.78 -10.01
CA ALA A 153 -18.50 -19.81 -11.38
C ALA A 153 -17.68 -18.94 -12.35
N GLY A 154 -16.62 -18.26 -11.89
CA GLY A 154 -15.79 -17.41 -12.72
C GLY A 154 -16.33 -15.99 -12.93
N GLN A 155 -17.21 -15.51 -12.05
CA GLN A 155 -17.71 -14.13 -12.08
C GLN A 155 -17.34 -13.40 -10.79
N CYS A 156 -16.61 -12.29 -10.89
CA CYS A 156 -16.25 -11.49 -9.72
C CYS A 156 -17.38 -10.52 -9.34
N PRO A 157 -17.93 -10.60 -8.10
CA PRO A 157 -18.90 -9.64 -7.60
C PRO A 157 -18.28 -8.23 -7.45
N GLU A 158 -19.06 -7.19 -7.70
CA GLU A 158 -18.58 -5.80 -7.67
C GLU A 158 -17.97 -5.38 -6.31
N PRO A 159 -18.58 -5.70 -5.14
CA PRO A 159 -17.98 -5.35 -3.84
C PRO A 159 -16.62 -6.00 -3.60
N ILE A 160 -16.40 -7.21 -4.15
CA ILE A 160 -15.12 -7.91 -4.07
C ILE A 160 -14.11 -7.28 -5.02
N ARG A 161 -14.54 -6.87 -6.23
CA ARG A 161 -13.70 -6.15 -7.20
C ARG A 161 -13.21 -4.82 -6.63
N GLU A 162 -14.08 -4.03 -6.01
CA GLU A 162 -13.72 -2.75 -5.38
C GLU A 162 -12.69 -2.92 -4.25
N GLN A 163 -12.74 -4.05 -3.54
CA GLN A 163 -11.86 -4.35 -2.42
C GLN A 163 -10.70 -5.30 -2.76
N LEU A 164 -10.50 -5.63 -4.05
CA LEU A 164 -9.55 -6.63 -4.54
C LEU A 164 -8.16 -6.52 -3.87
N TYR A 165 -7.58 -5.33 -3.88
CA TYR A 165 -6.24 -5.10 -3.34
C TYR A 165 -6.18 -5.17 -1.82
N LYS A 166 -7.24 -4.76 -1.11
CA LYS A 166 -7.33 -4.92 0.34
C LYS A 166 -7.43 -6.39 0.70
N ILE A 167 -8.28 -7.14 0.01
CA ILE A 167 -8.45 -8.58 0.22
C ILE A 167 -7.12 -9.34 0.02
N LEU A 168 -6.35 -8.99 -1.01
CA LEU A 168 -5.09 -9.68 -1.33
C LEU A 168 -3.91 -9.26 -0.45
N PHE A 169 -3.79 -7.97 -0.08
CA PHE A 169 -2.57 -7.43 0.51
C PHE A 169 -2.73 -6.84 1.92
N LYS A 170 -3.95 -6.42 2.31
CA LYS A 170 -4.27 -5.87 3.65
C LYS A 170 -5.64 -6.40 4.13
N PRO A 171 -5.80 -7.72 4.30
CA PRO A 171 -7.12 -8.32 4.48
C PRO A 171 -7.73 -7.99 5.84
N ASP A 172 -8.98 -7.51 5.83
CA ASP A 172 -9.85 -7.57 7.00
C ASP A 172 -10.52 -8.94 7.06
N LYS A 173 -10.07 -9.79 8.00
CA LYS A 173 -10.60 -11.16 8.17
C LYS A 173 -12.06 -11.21 8.59
N ASN A 174 -12.62 -10.10 9.06
CA ASN A 174 -14.01 -10.00 9.48
C ASN A 174 -14.94 -9.54 8.35
N ALA A 175 -14.39 -8.90 7.32
CA ALA A 175 -15.14 -8.39 6.17
C ALA A 175 -15.83 -9.52 5.41
N PRO A 176 -17.12 -9.37 5.03
CA PRO A 176 -17.86 -10.33 4.22
C PRO A 176 -17.17 -10.69 2.90
N GLU A 177 -16.58 -9.70 2.22
CA GLU A 177 -15.90 -9.84 0.93
C GLU A 177 -14.69 -10.78 1.04
N TYR A 178 -13.90 -10.63 2.10
CA TYR A 178 -12.77 -11.52 2.38
C TYR A 178 -13.24 -12.94 2.68
N LYS A 179 -14.30 -13.09 3.49
CA LYS A 179 -14.87 -14.40 3.83
C LYS A 179 -15.39 -15.13 2.59
N ALA A 180 -16.04 -14.42 1.68
CA ALA A 180 -16.52 -14.98 0.41
C ALA A 180 -15.37 -15.53 -0.45
N VAL A 181 -14.25 -14.80 -0.56
CA VAL A 181 -13.06 -15.28 -1.29
C VAL A 181 -12.45 -16.51 -0.63
N VAL A 182 -12.36 -16.55 0.71
CA VAL A 182 -11.84 -17.72 1.44
C VAL A 182 -12.76 -18.93 1.27
N GLU A 183 -14.08 -18.73 1.32
CA GLU A 183 -15.07 -19.80 1.12
C GLU A 183 -15.00 -20.37 -0.30
N ALA A 184 -14.98 -19.50 -1.32
CA ALA A 184 -14.83 -19.90 -2.71
C ALA A 184 -13.49 -20.61 -2.98
N SER A 185 -12.39 -20.11 -2.40
CA SER A 185 -11.06 -20.72 -2.52
C SER A 185 -11.05 -22.13 -1.94
N ARG A 186 -11.70 -22.36 -0.79
CA ARG A 186 -11.84 -23.68 -0.18
C ARG A 186 -12.71 -24.61 -1.02
N ALA A 187 -13.86 -24.12 -1.51
CA ALA A 187 -14.81 -24.91 -2.29
C ALA A 187 -14.25 -25.34 -3.66
N THR A 188 -13.43 -24.49 -4.29
CA THR A 188 -12.84 -24.73 -5.62
C THR A 188 -11.42 -25.29 -5.57
N HIS A 189 -10.82 -25.43 -4.38
CA HIS A 189 -9.42 -25.81 -4.20
C HIS A 189 -8.42 -24.94 -5.00
N THR A 190 -8.75 -23.67 -5.21
CA THR A 190 -7.93 -22.73 -5.98
C THR A 190 -7.40 -21.62 -5.07
N ALA A 191 -6.15 -21.22 -5.23
CA ALA A 191 -5.57 -20.13 -4.44
C ALA A 191 -6.34 -18.80 -4.70
N PRO A 192 -6.48 -17.91 -3.70
CA PRO A 192 -7.28 -16.69 -3.84
C PRO A 192 -6.93 -15.81 -5.06
N LEU A 193 -5.63 -15.65 -5.36
CA LEU A 193 -5.18 -14.86 -6.51
C LEU A 193 -5.63 -15.49 -7.83
N ASP A 194 -5.38 -16.80 -8.01
CA ASP A 194 -5.77 -17.53 -9.22
C ASP A 194 -7.30 -17.56 -9.39
N LEU A 195 -8.04 -17.70 -8.28
CA LEU A 195 -9.49 -17.65 -8.26
C LEU A 195 -10.00 -16.29 -8.75
N LEU A 196 -9.48 -15.20 -8.19
CA LEU A 196 -9.86 -13.84 -8.56
C LEU A 196 -9.46 -13.50 -10.00
N GLN A 197 -8.31 -14.00 -10.47
CA GLN A 197 -7.91 -13.88 -11.87
C GLN A 197 -8.88 -14.60 -12.80
N LYS A 198 -9.22 -15.87 -12.51
CA LYS A 198 -10.20 -16.66 -13.26
C LYS A 198 -11.59 -16.03 -13.24
N ALA A 199 -11.95 -15.36 -12.15
CA ALA A 199 -13.22 -14.66 -12.01
C ALA A 199 -13.28 -13.29 -12.74
N GLY A 200 -12.21 -12.91 -13.44
CA GLY A 200 -12.13 -11.64 -14.16
C GLY A 200 -12.01 -10.43 -13.24
N ALA A 201 -11.54 -10.60 -11.99
CA ALA A 201 -11.30 -9.48 -11.07
C ALA A 201 -10.07 -8.65 -11.49
N ILE A 202 -9.10 -9.28 -12.17
CA ILE A 202 -7.86 -8.64 -12.61
C ILE A 202 -7.98 -8.33 -14.11
N ALA A 203 -8.23 -7.07 -14.45
CA ALA A 203 -8.39 -6.63 -15.83
C ALA A 203 -7.07 -6.52 -16.60
N SER A 204 -5.97 -6.15 -15.92
CA SER A 204 -4.66 -5.96 -16.54
C SER A 204 -3.52 -6.27 -15.54
N PRO A 205 -2.46 -6.99 -15.96
CA PRO A 205 -1.27 -7.16 -15.14
C PRO A 205 -0.65 -5.83 -14.72
N TYR A 206 -0.65 -4.84 -15.61
CA TYR A 206 -0.16 -3.50 -15.29
C TYR A 206 -0.99 -2.88 -14.17
N GLN A 207 -2.31 -2.81 -14.31
CA GLN A 207 -3.18 -2.23 -13.28
C GLN A 207 -3.06 -2.96 -11.94
N PHE A 208 -2.89 -4.29 -11.97
CA PHE A 208 -2.65 -5.08 -10.75
C PHE A 208 -1.38 -4.66 -10.01
N HIS A 209 -0.24 -4.63 -10.71
CA HIS A 209 1.03 -4.23 -10.11
C HIS A 209 1.04 -2.75 -9.72
N TRP A 210 0.44 -1.89 -10.54
CA TRP A 210 0.36 -0.45 -10.32
C TRP A 210 -0.49 -0.11 -9.08
N LYS A 211 -1.72 -0.63 -8.98
CA LYS A 211 -2.59 -0.38 -7.82
C LYS A 211 -2.03 -0.99 -6.54
N ARG A 212 -1.34 -2.13 -6.61
CA ARG A 212 -0.59 -2.69 -5.47
C ARG A 212 0.50 -1.70 -5.01
N PHE A 213 1.30 -1.20 -5.96
CA PHE A 213 2.35 -0.22 -5.67
C PHE A 213 1.76 1.05 -5.02
N LEU A 214 0.64 1.55 -5.53
CA LEU A 214 -0.07 2.70 -4.94
C LEU A 214 -0.63 2.41 -3.54
N LEU A 215 -1.21 1.23 -3.29
CA LEU A 215 -1.72 0.87 -1.96
C LEU A 215 -0.63 0.86 -0.88
N GLU A 216 0.59 0.51 -1.28
CA GLU A 216 1.75 0.43 -0.40
C GLU A 216 2.41 1.80 -0.21
N ASN A 217 2.74 2.48 -1.31
CA ASN A 217 3.58 3.68 -1.29
C ASN A 217 2.79 4.99 -1.36
N PHE A 218 1.56 4.97 -1.89
CA PHE A 218 0.70 6.14 -2.09
C PHE A 218 -0.74 5.90 -1.58
N PRO A 219 -0.94 5.49 -0.31
CA PRO A 219 -2.26 5.11 0.21
C PRO A 219 -3.29 6.26 0.22
N LYS A 220 -2.83 7.51 0.05
CA LYS A 220 -3.68 8.71 -0.06
C LYS A 220 -3.77 9.25 -1.50
N GLY A 221 -3.26 8.51 -2.48
CA GLY A 221 -3.15 8.92 -3.88
C GLY A 221 -1.82 9.61 -4.23
N THR A 222 -1.60 9.81 -5.53
CA THR A 222 -0.40 10.44 -6.12
C THR A 222 -0.52 11.95 -6.28
N GLY A 223 -1.71 12.51 -6.07
CA GLY A 223 -1.96 13.95 -6.16
C GLY A 223 -1.20 14.75 -5.11
N PHE A 224 -1.00 16.02 -5.39
CA PHE A 224 -0.38 16.96 -4.46
C PHE A 224 -1.45 17.80 -3.76
N PRO A 225 -1.27 18.09 -2.45
CA PRO A 225 -2.00 19.20 -1.83
C PRO A 225 -1.58 20.52 -2.50
N ASN A 226 -2.46 21.53 -2.45
CA ASN A 226 -2.13 22.87 -2.96
C ASN A 226 -1.06 23.51 -2.07
N LEU A 227 0.21 23.31 -2.43
CA LEU A 227 1.37 23.83 -1.73
C LEU A 227 2.16 24.74 -2.68
N ALA A 228 2.53 25.92 -2.19
CA ALA A 228 3.49 26.79 -2.83
C ALA A 228 4.84 26.67 -2.13
N ALA A 229 5.92 26.63 -2.90
CA ALA A 229 7.24 26.90 -2.36
C ALA A 229 7.39 28.43 -2.19
N PRO A 230 8.08 28.90 -1.14
CA PRO A 230 8.48 30.30 -1.03
C PRO A 230 9.21 30.77 -2.28
N ALA A 231 9.09 32.06 -2.62
CA ALA A 231 9.96 32.65 -3.62
C ALA A 231 11.40 32.72 -3.09
N ILE A 232 12.37 32.59 -3.99
CA ILE A 232 13.78 32.82 -3.67
C ILE A 232 13.93 34.32 -3.33
N ALA A 233 14.28 34.61 -2.08
CA ALA A 233 14.45 35.99 -1.60
C ALA A 233 15.85 36.54 -1.87
N ASP A 234 16.82 35.66 -2.10
CA ASP A 234 18.22 36.04 -2.29
C ASP A 234 18.48 36.64 -3.68
N GLU A 235 19.21 37.76 -3.71
CA GLU A 235 19.74 38.30 -4.97
C GLU A 235 20.95 37.48 -5.42
N LEU A 236 20.72 36.55 -6.31
CA LEU A 236 21.75 35.66 -6.84
C LEU A 236 22.52 36.31 -8.01
N PRO A 237 23.87 36.30 -7.99
CA PRO A 237 24.68 36.83 -9.09
C PRO A 237 24.41 36.04 -10.38
N LEU A 238 24.50 36.73 -11.53
CA LEU A 238 24.39 36.08 -12.83
C LEU A 238 25.74 35.50 -13.24
N ALA A 239 25.78 34.22 -13.56
CA ALA A 239 26.98 33.56 -14.03
C ALA A 239 27.34 34.02 -15.45
N THR A 240 28.64 34.07 -15.76
CA THR A 240 29.14 34.47 -17.09
C THR A 240 29.25 33.31 -18.08
N VAL A 241 28.86 32.10 -17.66
CA VAL A 241 28.86 30.89 -18.48
C VAL A 241 27.63 30.78 -19.36
N GLN A 242 27.69 29.86 -20.32
CA GLN A 242 26.53 29.34 -21.03
C GLN A 242 26.55 27.82 -20.81
N ALA A 243 25.55 27.32 -20.10
CA ALA A 243 25.49 25.91 -19.71
C ALA A 243 24.57 25.11 -20.64
N PHE A 244 24.76 23.80 -20.70
CA PHE A 244 23.86 22.88 -21.36
C PHE A 244 23.62 21.64 -20.50
N SER A 245 22.39 21.10 -20.51
CA SER A 245 22.07 19.81 -19.87
C SER A 245 22.08 18.69 -20.90
N ILE A 246 22.20 17.44 -20.44
CA ILE A 246 22.09 16.24 -21.26
C ILE A 246 21.19 15.25 -20.51
N ASP A 247 19.97 15.02 -21.00
CA ASP A 247 18.96 14.23 -20.31
C ASP A 247 18.19 13.30 -21.25
N ASP A 248 17.36 12.41 -20.69
CA ASP A 248 16.35 11.70 -21.47
C ASP A 248 15.21 12.63 -21.89
N SER A 249 14.56 12.37 -23.04
CA SER A 249 13.40 13.14 -23.51
C SER A 249 12.19 13.14 -22.56
N ALA A 250 12.12 12.20 -21.62
CA ALA A 250 11.07 12.14 -20.60
C ALA A 250 11.40 12.96 -19.33
N THR A 251 12.63 13.45 -19.21
CA THR A 251 13.06 14.28 -18.08
C THR A 251 12.46 15.68 -18.21
N THR A 252 11.73 16.09 -17.16
CA THR A 252 11.19 17.47 -17.06
C THR A 252 11.76 18.21 -15.85
N GLU A 253 12.22 17.46 -14.84
CA GLU A 253 12.98 17.94 -13.70
C GLU A 253 14.47 17.87 -14.04
N ILE A 254 14.99 18.87 -14.75
CA ILE A 254 16.41 18.92 -15.14
C ILE A 254 17.18 19.43 -13.94
N ASP A 255 17.97 18.54 -13.32
CA ASP A 255 18.70 18.82 -12.09
C ASP A 255 20.12 19.29 -12.36
N ASP A 256 20.74 18.93 -13.49
CA ASP A 256 22.14 19.22 -13.77
C ASP A 256 22.41 19.79 -15.16
N ALA A 257 23.44 20.63 -15.25
CA ALA A 257 23.96 21.20 -16.49
C ALA A 257 25.48 21.41 -16.41
N LEU A 258 26.13 21.47 -17.57
CA LEU A 258 27.58 21.60 -17.70
C LEU A 258 27.95 22.86 -18.49
N SER A 259 29.09 23.45 -18.17
CA SER A 259 29.70 24.51 -18.98
C SER A 259 31.21 24.32 -19.11
N VAL A 260 31.79 24.83 -20.20
CA VAL A 260 33.23 24.77 -20.46
C VAL A 260 33.71 26.14 -20.93
N GLN A 261 34.77 26.66 -20.30
CA GLN A 261 35.41 27.92 -20.64
C GLN A 261 36.93 27.77 -20.75
N GLY A 262 37.58 28.62 -21.54
CA GLY A 262 39.04 28.67 -21.61
C GLY A 262 39.71 27.65 -22.53
N LEU A 263 38.95 26.96 -23.39
CA LEU A 263 39.51 26.07 -24.43
C LEU A 263 40.52 26.83 -25.31
N GLY A 264 41.72 26.26 -25.46
CA GLY A 264 42.85 26.83 -26.19
C GLY A 264 43.70 27.80 -25.40
N SER A 265 43.42 28.02 -24.10
CA SER A 265 44.18 28.95 -23.26
C SER A 265 45.27 28.29 -22.41
N GLY A 266 45.34 26.95 -22.40
CA GLY A 266 46.19 26.16 -21.51
C GLY A 266 45.56 25.89 -20.14
N THR A 267 44.46 26.55 -19.80
CA THR A 267 43.69 26.32 -18.57
C THR A 267 42.21 26.32 -18.88
N VAL A 268 41.53 25.21 -18.60
CA VAL A 268 40.11 25.04 -18.89
C VAL A 268 39.33 25.02 -17.58
N THR A 269 38.22 25.74 -17.51
CA THR A 269 37.29 25.67 -16.38
C THR A 269 36.03 24.93 -16.80
N VAL A 270 35.71 23.87 -16.08
CA VAL A 270 34.45 23.11 -16.24
C VAL A 270 33.52 23.49 -15.10
N GLY A 271 32.33 23.97 -15.45
CA GLY A 271 31.24 24.21 -14.51
C GLY A 271 30.29 23.02 -14.47
N ILE A 272 29.93 22.60 -13.26
CA ILE A 272 28.89 21.59 -12.98
C ILE A 272 27.82 22.29 -12.16
N HIS A 273 26.64 22.48 -12.73
CA HIS A 273 25.59 23.33 -12.20
C HIS A 273 24.41 22.45 -11.77
N ILE A 274 24.06 22.48 -10.49
CA ILE A 274 22.96 21.70 -9.94
C ILE A 274 21.82 22.63 -9.56
N ALA A 275 20.58 22.29 -9.95
CA ALA A 275 19.38 23.01 -9.55
C ALA A 275 19.35 23.22 -8.03
N ALA A 276 18.91 24.40 -7.58
CA ALA A 276 18.98 24.78 -6.17
C ALA A 276 17.59 24.86 -5.47
N PRO A 277 16.78 23.77 -5.43
CA PRO A 277 15.47 23.81 -4.77
C PRO A 277 15.56 24.07 -3.26
N ALA A 278 16.72 23.81 -2.65
CA ALA A 278 17.00 24.09 -1.25
C ALA A 278 16.94 25.59 -0.88
N LEU A 279 16.94 26.50 -1.86
CA LEU A 279 16.71 27.93 -1.64
C LEU A 279 15.30 28.25 -1.11
N ALA A 280 14.32 27.37 -1.35
CA ALA A 280 12.96 27.55 -0.85
C ALA A 280 12.39 26.35 -0.10
N VAL A 281 12.89 25.14 -0.38
CA VAL A 281 12.47 23.93 0.33
C VAL A 281 13.24 23.85 1.66
N LEU A 282 12.81 24.66 2.63
CA LEU A 282 13.45 24.76 3.93
C LEU A 282 13.10 23.56 4.83
N PRO A 283 14.01 23.13 5.73
CA PRO A 283 13.76 22.05 6.67
C PRO A 283 12.49 22.26 7.49
N GLY A 284 11.64 21.24 7.56
CA GLY A 284 10.38 21.25 8.32
C GLY A 284 9.22 21.94 7.61
N SER A 285 9.43 22.60 6.46
CA SER A 285 8.35 23.19 5.68
C SER A 285 7.37 22.12 5.16
N PRO A 286 6.11 22.48 4.83
CA PRO A 286 5.15 21.53 4.26
C PRO A 286 5.66 20.84 2.98
N ILE A 287 6.44 21.54 2.17
CA ILE A 287 7.02 21.01 0.93
C ILE A 287 8.19 20.04 1.22
N ASP A 288 9.04 20.31 2.22
CA ASP A 288 10.06 19.35 2.69
C ASP A 288 9.42 18.07 3.24
N GLN A 289 8.39 18.20 4.08
CA GLN A 289 7.68 17.03 4.63
C GLN A 289 7.06 16.17 3.52
N LEU A 290 6.49 16.80 2.49
CA LEU A 290 5.96 16.11 1.32
C LEU A 290 7.07 15.36 0.55
N GLY A 291 8.18 16.06 0.22
CA GLY A 291 9.31 15.45 -0.48
C GLY A 291 9.90 14.28 0.31
N ARG A 292 10.09 14.45 1.62
CA ARG A 292 10.57 13.40 2.53
C ARG A 292 9.64 12.18 2.59
N ALA A 293 8.33 12.39 2.56
CA ALA A 293 7.37 11.29 2.53
C ALA A 293 7.41 10.51 1.20
N ARG A 294 7.75 11.16 0.08
CA ARG A 294 7.88 10.52 -1.24
C ARG A 294 9.26 9.91 -1.49
N LEU A 295 10.30 10.37 -0.80
CA LEU A 295 11.71 9.97 -0.92
C LEU A 295 12.36 10.31 -2.27
N SER A 296 11.72 9.97 -3.39
CA SER A 296 12.22 10.21 -4.74
C SER A 296 11.07 10.33 -5.76
N THR A 297 11.38 10.80 -6.97
CA THR A 297 10.50 10.63 -8.12
C THR A 297 10.47 9.14 -8.48
N VAL A 298 9.29 8.62 -8.82
CA VAL A 298 9.10 7.25 -9.30
C VAL A 298 9.00 7.29 -10.81
N TYR A 299 10.00 6.74 -11.49
CA TYR A 299 10.02 6.61 -12.95
C TYR A 299 9.51 5.23 -13.35
N MET A 300 8.60 5.18 -14.32
CA MET A 300 8.16 3.94 -14.97
C MET A 300 8.03 4.19 -16.48
N PRO A 301 8.02 3.14 -17.32
CA PRO A 301 7.88 3.34 -18.76
C PRO A 301 6.62 4.16 -19.10
N GLY A 302 6.81 5.31 -19.76
CA GLY A 302 5.72 6.19 -20.21
C GLY A 302 4.99 6.99 -19.13
N TYR A 303 5.39 6.91 -17.85
CA TYR A 303 4.74 7.67 -16.77
C TYR A 303 5.69 7.93 -15.60
N LYS A 304 5.35 8.89 -14.74
CA LYS A 304 6.11 9.14 -13.51
C LYS A 304 5.24 9.72 -12.43
N VAL A 305 5.65 9.51 -11.18
CA VAL A 305 5.10 10.21 -10.02
C VAL A 305 6.21 11.07 -9.43
N THR A 306 6.09 12.37 -9.60
CA THR A 306 7.12 13.35 -9.22
C THR A 306 7.26 13.44 -7.69
N MET A 307 8.47 13.71 -7.21
CA MET A 307 8.72 13.92 -5.78
C MET A 307 8.08 15.20 -5.26
N LEU A 308 8.07 16.25 -6.08
CA LEU A 308 7.58 17.59 -5.77
C LEU A 308 6.52 18.02 -6.79
N PRO A 309 5.59 18.93 -6.42
CA PRO A 309 4.62 19.47 -7.36
C PRO A 309 5.29 20.18 -8.53
N ASP A 310 4.71 20.07 -9.72
CA ASP A 310 5.27 20.66 -10.94
C ASP A 310 5.53 22.16 -10.81
N ALA A 311 4.62 22.91 -10.17
CA ALA A 311 4.81 24.34 -9.92
C ALA A 311 6.09 24.65 -9.11
N VAL A 312 6.47 23.77 -8.18
CA VAL A 312 7.72 23.89 -7.42
C VAL A 312 8.90 23.56 -8.32
N VAL A 313 8.85 22.42 -9.02
CA VAL A 313 9.91 21.98 -9.95
C VAL A 313 10.22 23.05 -11.00
N GLN A 314 9.19 23.65 -11.63
CA GLN A 314 9.34 24.64 -12.70
C GLN A 314 10.13 25.89 -12.28
N THR A 315 10.20 26.15 -10.98
CA THR A 315 10.98 27.27 -10.42
C THR A 315 12.50 27.00 -10.47
N TYR A 316 12.93 25.73 -10.38
CA TYR A 316 14.33 25.35 -10.20
C TYR A 316 14.92 24.53 -11.34
N THR A 317 14.08 23.85 -12.12
CA THR A 317 14.51 23.06 -13.28
C THR A 317 15.41 23.90 -14.19
N LEU A 318 16.55 23.33 -14.59
CA LEU A 318 17.55 24.00 -15.42
C LEU A 318 17.09 24.06 -16.88
N MET A 319 16.06 24.88 -17.12
CA MET A 319 15.36 24.99 -18.38
C MET A 319 16.07 25.92 -19.35
N GLU A 320 16.18 25.48 -20.60
CA GLU A 320 16.75 26.22 -21.72
C GLU A 320 16.13 27.62 -21.89
N GLY A 321 16.98 28.60 -22.19
CA GLY A 321 16.61 29.99 -22.37
C GLY A 321 16.37 30.77 -21.07
N ARG A 322 16.66 30.19 -19.90
CA ARG A 322 16.46 30.83 -18.59
C ARG A 322 17.75 30.93 -17.79
N ASP A 323 17.79 31.98 -16.95
CA ASP A 323 18.78 32.12 -15.88
C ASP A 323 18.29 31.35 -14.64
N CYS A 324 18.82 30.15 -14.43
CA CYS A 324 18.31 29.21 -13.44
C CYS A 324 19.11 29.25 -12.13
N PRO A 325 18.46 29.30 -10.95
CA PRO A 325 19.14 29.22 -9.67
C PRO A 325 19.87 27.88 -9.48
N SER A 326 21.18 27.95 -9.26
CA SER A 326 22.04 26.77 -9.20
C SER A 326 23.09 26.86 -8.09
N VAL A 327 23.43 25.70 -7.54
CA VAL A 327 24.68 25.46 -6.83
C VAL A 327 25.69 24.94 -7.85
N SER A 328 26.69 25.76 -8.15
CA SER A 328 27.69 25.48 -9.18
C SER A 328 29.00 25.06 -8.56
N LEU A 329 29.61 23.98 -9.07
CA LEU A 329 31.02 23.65 -8.86
C LEU A 329 31.81 24.01 -10.11
N TYR A 330 32.78 24.90 -9.96
CA TYR A 330 33.77 25.20 -10.99
C TYR A 330 35.06 24.46 -10.67
N VAL A 331 35.57 23.69 -11.62
CA VAL A 331 36.86 23.00 -11.48
C VAL A 331 37.77 23.45 -12.61
N THR A 332 38.95 23.93 -12.24
CA THR A 332 39.97 24.38 -13.18
C THR A 332 40.95 23.25 -13.45
N PHE A 333 41.23 23.01 -14.73
CA PHE A 333 42.12 21.96 -15.21
C PHE A 333 43.26 22.55 -16.03
N ASP A 334 44.44 21.93 -15.93
CA ASP A 334 45.45 22.04 -16.97
C ASP A 334 44.91 21.42 -18.26
N GLU A 335 44.92 22.16 -19.36
CA GLU A 335 44.30 21.71 -20.62
C GLU A 335 45.02 20.50 -21.22
N ALA A 336 46.34 20.39 -21.03
CA ALA A 336 47.14 19.33 -21.65
C ALA A 336 47.19 18.07 -20.78
N THR A 337 47.31 18.21 -19.45
CA THR A 337 47.46 17.08 -18.53
C THR A 337 46.15 16.63 -17.89
N LEU A 338 45.10 17.45 -17.96
CA LEU A 338 43.82 17.25 -17.27
C LEU A 338 43.99 17.13 -15.75
N GLU A 339 45.05 17.72 -15.20
CA GLU A 339 45.26 17.84 -13.76
C GLU A 339 44.39 18.95 -13.17
N ILE A 340 43.75 18.66 -12.04
CA ILE A 340 42.98 19.66 -11.29
C ILE A 340 43.94 20.70 -10.71
N ARG A 341 43.70 21.98 -11.00
CA ARG A 341 44.43 23.13 -10.46
C ARG A 341 43.72 23.76 -9.26
N GLY A 342 42.41 23.63 -9.18
CA GLY A 342 41.60 24.14 -8.08
C GLY A 342 40.12 23.97 -8.35
N SER A 343 39.31 24.24 -7.32
CA SER A 343 37.85 24.24 -7.43
C SER A 343 37.22 25.36 -6.60
N GLU A 344 36.04 25.79 -7.01
CA GLU A 344 35.26 26.83 -6.33
C GLU A 344 33.77 26.46 -6.40
N THR A 345 33.05 26.60 -5.28
CA THR A 345 31.59 26.44 -5.25
C THR A 345 30.92 27.80 -5.19
N ARG A 346 29.86 28.00 -6.00
CA ARG A 346 29.08 29.24 -6.04
C ARG A 346 27.59 28.97 -5.98
N LEU A 347 26.86 29.92 -5.40
CA LEU A 347 25.40 30.00 -5.49
C LEU A 347 25.05 31.18 -6.40
N GLU A 348 24.38 30.91 -7.52
CA GLU A 348 24.24 31.88 -8.60
C GLU A 348 23.04 31.55 -9.51
N ARG A 349 22.80 32.39 -10.52
CA ARG A 349 21.88 32.10 -11.63
C ARG A 349 22.70 31.75 -12.86
N VAL A 350 22.46 30.57 -13.42
CA VAL A 350 23.21 30.04 -14.57
C VAL A 350 22.35 30.15 -15.83
N PRO A 351 22.80 30.87 -16.87
CA PRO A 351 22.14 30.85 -18.18
C PRO A 351 22.22 29.46 -18.81
N ILE A 352 21.06 28.83 -19.02
CA ILE A 352 20.98 27.54 -19.71
C ILE A 352 20.77 27.79 -21.21
N ALA A 353 21.80 27.54 -22.00
CA ALA A 353 21.77 27.73 -23.44
C ALA A 353 21.02 26.61 -24.16
N HIS A 354 21.19 25.35 -23.73
CA HIS A 354 20.62 24.18 -24.40
C HIS A 354 20.23 23.05 -23.43
N ASN A 355 19.08 22.42 -23.68
CA ASN A 355 18.71 21.16 -23.03
C ASN A 355 18.81 20.00 -24.05
N LEU A 356 19.95 19.30 -24.04
CA LEU A 356 20.24 18.22 -24.98
C LEU A 356 19.52 16.91 -24.60
N ARG A 357 19.23 16.05 -25.58
CA ARG A 357 18.47 14.80 -25.39
C ARG A 357 19.19 13.57 -25.93
N HIS A 358 19.39 12.56 -25.11
CA HIS A 358 20.09 11.31 -25.49
C HIS A 358 19.51 10.66 -26.75
N ASP A 359 18.20 10.45 -26.78
CA ASP A 359 17.51 9.78 -27.89
C ASP A 359 17.59 10.53 -29.22
N GLN A 360 17.94 11.82 -29.19
CA GLN A 360 18.11 12.66 -30.38
C GLN A 360 19.57 12.73 -30.85
N LEU A 361 20.54 12.51 -29.95
CA LEU A 361 21.94 12.86 -30.18
C LEU A 361 22.90 11.67 -30.12
N ASP A 362 22.56 10.58 -29.42
CA ASP A 362 23.47 9.43 -29.25
C ASP A 362 23.91 8.79 -30.57
N THR A 363 23.08 8.89 -31.62
CA THR A 363 23.43 8.40 -32.97
C THR A 363 24.45 9.27 -33.68
N THR A 364 24.51 10.56 -33.35
CA THR A 364 25.45 11.53 -33.93
C THR A 364 26.71 11.67 -33.09
N VAL A 365 26.57 11.82 -31.76
CA VAL A 365 27.66 12.04 -30.80
C VAL A 365 28.33 10.70 -30.47
N THR A 366 29.10 10.23 -31.43
CA THR A 366 29.87 8.99 -31.37
C THR A 366 31.33 9.26 -31.02
N VAL A 367 32.07 8.22 -30.65
CA VAL A 367 33.52 8.33 -30.37
C VAL A 367 34.29 8.94 -31.57
N PRO A 368 34.10 8.48 -32.83
CA PRO A 368 34.73 9.13 -33.97
C PRO A 368 34.39 10.61 -34.10
N TRP A 369 33.13 11.00 -33.84
CA TRP A 369 32.71 12.40 -33.91
C TRP A 369 33.41 13.27 -32.87
N LEU A 370 33.63 12.74 -31.66
CA LEU A 370 34.29 13.45 -30.56
C LEU A 370 35.82 13.51 -30.72
N GLU A 371 36.45 12.45 -31.24
CA GLU A 371 37.91 12.32 -31.27
C GLU A 371 38.54 12.84 -32.57
N ASP A 372 37.83 12.73 -33.71
CA ASP A 372 38.34 13.18 -35.00
C ASP A 372 37.58 14.41 -35.47
N SER A 373 38.20 15.59 -35.36
CA SER A 373 37.62 16.86 -35.81
C SER A 373 37.30 16.91 -37.32
N SER A 374 37.86 16.00 -38.13
CA SER A 374 37.58 15.90 -39.56
C SER A 374 36.39 14.98 -39.89
N PHE A 375 35.94 14.18 -38.92
CA PHE A 375 34.76 13.32 -39.08
C PHE A 375 33.50 14.16 -39.30
N GLN A 376 32.75 13.82 -40.35
CA GLN A 376 31.48 14.45 -40.71
C GLN A 376 30.37 13.42 -40.58
N HIS A 377 29.36 13.71 -39.76
CA HIS A 377 28.16 12.90 -39.72
C HIS A 377 27.17 13.39 -40.79
N GLU A 378 26.41 12.49 -41.43
CA GLU A 378 25.44 12.87 -42.48
C GLU A 378 24.36 13.83 -41.96
N ASN A 379 24.08 13.76 -40.66
CA ASN A 379 23.11 14.60 -39.97
C ASN A 379 23.75 15.17 -38.69
N GLU A 380 24.00 16.47 -38.66
CA GLU A 380 24.49 17.19 -37.48
C GLU A 380 23.47 18.24 -37.06
N PRO A 381 22.49 17.88 -36.20
CA PRO A 381 21.50 18.84 -35.74
C PRO A 381 22.15 19.95 -34.91
N GLN A 382 21.62 21.18 -35.03
CA GLN A 382 21.96 22.23 -34.07
C GLN A 382 21.47 21.82 -32.67
N PRO A 383 22.23 22.11 -31.60
CA PRO A 383 23.44 22.94 -31.54
C PRO A 383 24.78 22.17 -31.62
N LEU A 384 24.79 20.89 -32.04
CA LEU A 384 25.98 20.03 -31.92
C LEU A 384 27.27 20.63 -32.53
N PRO A 385 27.26 21.23 -33.73
CA PRO A 385 28.49 21.79 -34.31
C PRO A 385 29.13 22.88 -33.42
N ALA A 386 28.30 23.67 -32.73
CA ALA A 386 28.76 24.73 -31.82
C ALA A 386 29.27 24.19 -30.48
N LEU A 387 28.82 23.00 -30.07
CA LEU A 387 29.20 22.35 -28.81
C LEU A 387 30.30 21.29 -28.97
N ARG A 388 30.69 20.95 -30.20
CA ARG A 388 31.62 19.84 -30.48
C ARG A 388 32.91 19.95 -29.68
N LYS A 389 33.55 21.13 -29.66
CA LYS A 389 34.82 21.31 -28.93
C LYS A 389 34.65 21.09 -27.42
N GLN A 390 33.57 21.60 -26.85
CA GLN A 390 33.23 21.43 -25.44
C GLN A 390 32.95 19.95 -25.12
N LEU A 391 32.14 19.28 -25.93
CA LEU A 391 31.80 17.86 -25.76
C LEU A 391 33.04 16.96 -25.94
N SER A 392 33.89 17.23 -26.92
CA SER A 392 35.16 16.52 -27.12
C SER A 392 36.08 16.64 -25.91
N PHE A 393 36.24 17.86 -25.36
CA PHE A 393 37.04 18.07 -24.15
C PHE A 393 36.44 17.35 -22.95
N LEU A 394 35.13 17.48 -22.72
CA LEU A 394 34.43 16.80 -21.63
C LEU A 394 34.55 15.27 -21.73
N TYR A 395 34.48 14.71 -22.93
CA TYR A 395 34.66 13.27 -23.13
C TYR A 395 36.08 12.81 -22.80
N GLN A 396 37.11 13.56 -23.23
CA GLN A 396 38.49 13.29 -22.86
C GLN A 396 38.69 13.37 -21.34
N LEU A 397 38.15 14.40 -20.71
CA LEU A 397 38.17 14.57 -19.27
C LEU A 397 37.46 13.42 -18.54
N ALA A 398 36.28 13.02 -19.00
CA ALA A 398 35.53 11.91 -18.40
C ALA A 398 36.31 10.59 -18.47
N ASN A 399 36.95 10.28 -19.60
CA ASN A 399 37.83 9.12 -19.72
C ASN A 399 39.02 9.19 -18.74
N ASN A 400 39.63 10.36 -18.57
CA ASN A 400 40.72 10.57 -17.62
C ASN A 400 40.27 10.35 -16.16
N LEU A 401 39.14 10.94 -15.78
CA LEU A 401 38.53 10.79 -14.45
C LEU A 401 38.16 9.33 -14.16
N LYS A 402 37.51 8.67 -15.13
CA LYS A 402 37.16 7.25 -15.04
C LYS A 402 38.41 6.39 -14.84
N ALA A 403 39.47 6.59 -15.62
CA ALA A 403 40.71 5.83 -15.49
C ALA A 403 41.35 6.00 -14.10
N LYS A 404 41.40 7.23 -13.58
CA LYS A 404 41.88 7.51 -12.21
C LYS A 404 41.01 6.82 -11.15
N ARG A 405 39.69 6.85 -11.33
CA ARG A 405 38.71 6.20 -10.45
C ARG A 405 38.87 4.68 -10.44
N GLU A 406 39.10 4.06 -11.59
CA GLU A 406 39.34 2.61 -11.71
C GLU A 406 40.64 2.16 -11.03
N ILE A 407 41.69 2.99 -11.04
CA ILE A 407 42.92 2.74 -10.28
C ILE A 407 42.63 2.67 -8.78
N VAL A 408 41.89 3.65 -8.24
CA VAL A 408 41.51 3.67 -6.81
C VAL A 408 40.61 2.48 -6.46
N ARG A 409 39.68 2.13 -7.36
CA ARG A 409 38.79 0.97 -7.20
C ARG A 409 39.53 -0.38 -7.27
N GLY A 410 40.71 -0.43 -7.88
CA GLY A 410 41.53 -1.63 -8.04
C GLY A 410 40.99 -2.64 -9.08
N LYS A 411 39.92 -2.29 -9.82
CA LYS A 411 39.39 -3.10 -10.92
C LYS A 411 38.60 -2.24 -11.92
N PRO A 412 38.63 -2.59 -13.22
CA PRO A 412 37.82 -1.90 -14.23
C PRO A 412 36.31 -2.04 -13.98
N GLU A 413 35.55 -1.07 -14.47
CA GLU A 413 34.10 -1.20 -14.56
C GLU A 413 33.72 -2.08 -15.76
N THR A 414 33.20 -3.27 -15.47
CA THR A 414 32.75 -4.22 -16.50
C THR A 414 31.24 -4.15 -16.70
N PHE A 415 30.80 -3.73 -17.88
CA PHE A 415 29.39 -3.75 -18.29
C PHE A 415 29.07 -5.04 -19.04
N ASN A 416 28.90 -6.15 -18.31
CA ASN A 416 28.72 -7.48 -18.90
C ASN A 416 27.27 -7.78 -19.32
N ARG A 417 26.35 -6.82 -19.15
CA ARG A 417 24.93 -6.98 -19.49
C ARG A 417 24.44 -5.72 -20.20
N PRO A 418 23.64 -5.86 -21.27
CA PRO A 418 22.97 -4.72 -21.88
C PRO A 418 21.96 -4.13 -20.89
N ASP A 419 21.91 -2.80 -20.84
CA ASP A 419 20.77 -2.08 -20.26
C ASP A 419 19.70 -1.88 -21.34
N TYR A 420 18.48 -1.57 -20.91
CA TYR A 420 17.34 -1.42 -21.80
C TYR A 420 16.59 -0.13 -21.53
N ASN A 421 16.17 0.52 -22.61
CA ASN A 421 15.19 1.60 -22.58
C ASN A 421 13.81 1.01 -22.89
N PHE A 422 12.79 1.51 -22.19
CA PHE A 422 11.41 1.08 -22.35
C PHE A 422 10.55 2.29 -22.70
N ARG A 423 9.87 2.22 -23.85
CA ARG A 423 8.95 3.26 -24.31
C ARG A 423 7.56 2.66 -24.51
N LEU A 424 6.53 3.35 -24.03
CA LEU A 424 5.16 3.01 -24.36
C LEU A 424 4.75 3.73 -25.64
N VAL A 425 4.29 2.99 -26.64
CA VAL A 425 3.73 3.55 -27.87
C VAL A 425 2.31 4.04 -27.57
N ARG A 426 2.05 5.32 -27.80
CA ARG A 426 0.76 5.97 -27.60
C ARG A 426 0.36 6.77 -28.84
N GLU A 427 -0.89 6.62 -29.28
CA GLU A 427 -1.39 7.21 -30.52
C GLU A 427 -1.54 8.74 -30.45
N SER A 428 -1.74 9.33 -29.26
CA SER A 428 -1.84 10.77 -29.07
C SER A 428 -0.73 11.34 -28.19
N THR A 429 -0.27 12.54 -28.54
CA THR A 429 0.63 13.34 -27.71
C THR A 429 -0.03 13.79 -26.41
N GLU A 430 -1.35 13.98 -26.40
CA GLU A 430 -2.14 14.31 -25.20
C GLU A 430 -2.18 13.17 -24.17
N ALA A 431 -1.97 11.93 -24.60
CA ALA A 431 -1.81 10.80 -23.70
C ALA A 431 -0.38 10.67 -23.15
N GLN A 432 0.59 11.49 -23.58
CA GLN A 432 1.94 11.44 -22.99
C GLN A 432 1.92 12.07 -21.60
N GLY A 433 2.45 11.36 -20.61
CA GLY A 433 2.47 11.81 -19.22
C GLY A 433 1.19 11.51 -18.42
N THR A 434 0.20 10.81 -18.99
CA THR A 434 -0.96 10.28 -18.24
C THR A 434 -0.70 8.84 -17.75
N GLU A 435 -1.47 8.41 -16.74
CA GLU A 435 -1.37 7.03 -16.21
C GLU A 435 -1.60 6.01 -17.34
N PRO A 436 -0.72 5.00 -17.49
CA PRO A 436 -0.92 3.94 -18.47
C PRO A 436 -2.20 3.15 -18.27
N PHE A 437 -2.76 2.69 -19.39
CA PHE A 437 -3.96 1.86 -19.37
C PHE A 437 -3.63 0.37 -19.20
N GLY A 438 -2.42 -0.05 -19.56
CA GLY A 438 -1.94 -1.41 -19.47
C GLY A 438 -2.17 -2.27 -20.71
N HIS A 439 -2.53 -1.65 -21.84
CA HIS A 439 -2.68 -2.31 -23.14
C HIS A 439 -1.77 -1.70 -24.22
N GLU A 440 -0.95 -0.72 -23.85
CA GLU A 440 0.02 -0.08 -24.74
C GLU A 440 1.09 -1.07 -25.21
N GLU A 441 1.56 -0.88 -26.44
CA GLU A 441 2.73 -1.60 -26.94
C GLU A 441 4.00 -1.08 -26.25
N VAL A 442 4.83 -2.01 -25.77
CA VAL A 442 6.12 -1.70 -25.15
C VAL A 442 7.22 -1.86 -26.19
N GLN A 443 7.84 -0.75 -26.57
CA GLN A 443 9.04 -0.75 -27.38
C GLN A 443 10.27 -0.86 -26.47
N ILE A 444 11.10 -1.87 -26.71
CA ILE A 444 12.33 -2.13 -25.96
C ILE A 444 13.52 -1.90 -26.88
N SER A 445 14.44 -1.02 -26.48
CA SER A 445 15.72 -0.81 -27.17
C SER A 445 16.89 -1.04 -26.21
N THR A 446 18.03 -1.44 -26.75
CA THR A 446 19.26 -1.61 -25.98
C THR A 446 19.89 -0.26 -25.70
N ARG A 447 20.15 0.07 -24.43
CA ARG A 447 20.95 1.21 -24.03
C ARG A 447 22.41 0.80 -23.98
N GLN A 448 23.27 1.50 -24.73
CA GLN A 448 24.70 1.28 -24.68
C GLN A 448 25.28 1.95 -23.43
N ARG A 449 25.56 1.17 -22.38
CA ARG A 449 26.31 1.69 -21.23
C ARG A 449 27.70 2.16 -21.67
N GLY A 450 28.07 3.36 -21.25
CA GLY A 450 29.32 3.99 -21.66
C GLY A 450 29.22 4.70 -23.01
N ALA A 451 28.01 4.99 -23.48
CA ALA A 451 27.82 5.98 -24.54
C ALA A 451 28.54 7.30 -24.16
N PRO A 452 29.11 8.05 -25.12
CA PRO A 452 29.96 9.19 -24.79
C PRO A 452 29.26 10.25 -23.93
N LEU A 453 28.00 10.57 -24.24
CA LEU A 453 27.20 11.53 -23.49
C LEU A 453 26.91 11.05 -22.06
N ASP A 454 26.52 9.78 -21.89
CA ASP A 454 26.33 9.15 -20.57
C ASP A 454 27.60 9.23 -19.72
N LEU A 455 28.77 8.97 -20.33
CA LEU A 455 30.05 8.99 -19.62
C LEU A 455 30.43 10.41 -19.16
N ILE A 456 30.20 11.42 -20.00
CA ILE A 456 30.43 12.84 -19.67
C ILE A 456 29.63 13.22 -18.42
N VAL A 457 28.32 12.98 -18.44
CA VAL A 457 27.43 13.35 -17.33
C VAL A 457 27.80 12.56 -16.07
N ALA A 458 28.01 11.24 -16.19
CA ALA A 458 28.33 10.40 -15.05
C ALA A 458 29.61 10.84 -14.32
N GLU A 459 30.71 11.08 -15.04
CA GLU A 459 31.98 11.48 -14.41
C GLU A 459 31.94 12.92 -13.88
N ALA A 460 31.18 13.82 -14.51
CA ALA A 460 30.93 15.15 -13.96
C ALA A 460 30.16 15.07 -12.62
N MET A 461 29.09 14.27 -12.56
CA MET A 461 28.33 14.07 -11.32
C MET A 461 29.15 13.40 -10.23
N ILE A 462 30.01 12.43 -10.58
CA ILE A 462 30.93 11.80 -9.62
C ILE A 462 31.94 12.83 -9.07
N LEU A 463 32.50 13.67 -9.94
CA LEU A 463 33.40 14.74 -9.53
C LEU A 463 32.72 15.73 -8.57
N ALA A 464 31.51 16.17 -8.88
CA ALA A 464 30.75 17.07 -8.01
C ALA A 464 30.44 16.43 -6.64
N ASN A 465 29.88 15.22 -6.64
CA ASN A 465 29.52 14.51 -5.41
C ASN A 465 30.72 14.20 -4.52
N SER A 466 31.85 13.78 -5.10
CA SER A 466 33.08 13.52 -4.34
C SER A 466 33.70 14.81 -3.80
N THR A 467 33.69 15.89 -4.57
CA THR A 467 34.20 17.20 -4.13
C THR A 467 33.40 17.76 -2.97
N TRP A 468 32.07 17.84 -3.09
CA TRP A 468 31.21 18.35 -2.03
C TRP A 468 31.12 17.40 -0.84
N GLY A 469 31.13 16.08 -1.06
CA GLY A 469 31.18 15.10 0.03
C GLY A 469 32.42 15.26 0.90
N ASN A 470 33.59 15.45 0.27
CA ASN A 470 34.83 15.74 1.01
C ASN A 470 34.76 17.09 1.72
N TRP A 471 34.24 18.13 1.05
CA TRP A 471 34.13 19.47 1.64
C TRP A 471 33.20 19.48 2.87
N MET A 472 32.08 18.77 2.82
CA MET A 472 31.19 18.59 3.98
C MET A 472 31.91 17.87 5.12
N ALA A 473 32.67 16.82 4.83
CA ALA A 473 33.42 16.07 5.83
C ALA A 473 34.51 16.93 6.50
N GLU A 474 35.25 17.73 5.71
CA GLU A 474 36.26 18.68 6.21
C GLU A 474 35.66 19.74 7.15
N LEU A 475 34.47 20.22 6.83
CA LEU A 475 33.74 21.20 7.64
C LEU A 475 32.98 20.57 8.83
N GLY A 476 32.99 19.24 8.97
CA GLY A 476 32.22 18.54 10.01
C GLY A 476 30.71 18.64 9.84
N VAL A 477 30.22 18.88 8.61
CA VAL A 477 28.79 18.97 8.30
C VAL A 477 28.23 17.56 8.08
N PRO A 478 27.19 17.14 8.82
CA PRO A 478 26.53 15.86 8.59
C PRO A 478 25.90 15.78 7.20
N GLY A 479 26.07 14.64 6.53
CA GLY A 479 25.52 14.36 5.20
C GLY A 479 25.05 12.91 5.08
N ILE A 480 24.27 12.63 4.03
CA ILE A 480 23.87 11.27 3.66
C ILE A 480 24.84 10.79 2.58
N TYR A 481 25.85 10.03 3.00
CA TYR A 481 26.90 9.51 2.12
C TYR A 481 26.46 8.19 1.45
N ARG A 482 26.97 7.92 0.24
CA ARG A 482 26.73 6.69 -0.52
C ARG A 482 28.03 6.04 -0.94
#